data_AF-A0A4V5NVV1-F1
#
_entry.id   AF-A0A4V5NVV1-F1
#
_cell.length_a   1.000
_cell.length_b   1.000
_cell.length_c   1.000
_cell.angle_alpha   90.00
_cell.angle_beta   90.00
_cell.angle_gamma   90.00
#
_symmetry.space_group_name_H-M   'P 1'
#
loop_
_entity.id
_entity.type
_entity.pdbx_description
1 polymer ?
#
loop_
_entity_poly.entity_id
_entity_poly.type
_entity_poly.pdbx_seq_one_letter_code
_entity_poly.pdbx_strand_id
1 'polypeptide(L)'
;MIQFTLEHIVATVCASNLIVLLALYVLHSKNTKAMNERFEAQLEAVQESQTVQQLQASSLSAQLVAAKEFSQAFKTELSEVLSALQSTVQHTAEDTQSQVASQGERLQGSIAKLESVLLTSLSEQADNHTALVQAEASKLNQQLTEHAATATQQHQQMVSSVVQNQSQLLSQLTTQHGESTRGFDDQAKAAAALMGKLNNLSKDLADTDVSLRSEVKSQGAELSASVLKGNQALQDAIGQNGRDNRSGKFELRQQQLSEFARLAEMVQQIRINNMAELSNELAKHQELTVESEDAIKYLGECKVTRIEDKHTNQVTKIAYHEGKQSKLETFENNKLKYEMIFDDRQSPKVGTEYDESGREIFSYHYNAAGEISQRIEYTYTNGKQQSQTITL
;
A
#
# COMPACT_ATOMS: atom_id res chain seq x y z
N MET A 1 -120.12 59.27 56.23
CA MET A 1 -119.33 59.75 55.07
C MET A 1 -117.82 59.49 55.22
N ILE A 2 -117.24 59.50 56.44
CA ILE A 2 -115.80 59.23 56.66
C ILE A 2 -115.42 57.73 56.58
N GLN A 3 -116.38 56.82 56.79
CA GLN A 3 -116.16 55.37 56.77
C GLN A 3 -115.98 54.80 55.36
N PHE A 4 -116.57 55.44 54.33
CA PHE A 4 -116.48 55.00 52.93
C PHE A 4 -115.12 55.36 52.28
N THR A 5 -114.48 56.42 52.75
CA THR A 5 -113.14 56.85 52.29
C THR A 5 -112.00 56.00 52.86
N LEU A 6 -112.17 55.39 54.04
CA LEU A 6 -111.16 54.53 54.64
C LEU A 6 -111.09 53.16 53.94
N GLU A 7 -112.24 52.58 53.59
CA GLU A 7 -112.31 51.30 52.88
C GLU A 7 -111.71 51.40 51.47
N HIS A 8 -111.89 52.53 50.78
CA HIS A 8 -111.32 52.73 49.45
C HIS A 8 -109.79 52.90 49.49
N ILE A 9 -109.24 53.57 50.51
CA ILE A 9 -107.79 53.71 50.70
C ILE A 9 -107.16 52.36 51.07
N VAL A 10 -107.80 51.59 51.97
CA VAL A 10 -107.33 50.24 52.34
C VAL A 10 -107.38 49.30 51.14
N ALA A 11 -108.46 49.33 50.33
CA ALA A 11 -108.55 48.53 49.11
C ALA A 11 -107.48 48.91 48.06
N THR A 12 -107.18 50.20 47.91
CA THR A 12 -106.18 50.68 46.94
C THR A 12 -104.76 50.35 47.37
N VAL A 13 -104.45 50.46 48.67
CA VAL A 13 -103.15 50.07 49.26
C VAL A 13 -102.96 48.56 49.26
N CYS A 14 -104.01 47.78 49.52
CA CYS A 14 -103.97 46.32 49.38
C CYS A 14 -103.79 45.89 47.92
N ALA A 15 -104.45 46.55 46.97
CA ALA A 15 -104.29 46.25 45.55
C ALA A 15 -102.89 46.60 45.03
N SER A 16 -102.32 47.74 45.41
CA SER A 16 -100.95 48.10 45.01
C SER A 16 -99.89 47.23 45.68
N ASN A 17 -100.04 46.87 46.96
CA ASN A 17 -99.17 45.90 47.61
C ASN A 17 -99.25 44.50 46.97
N LEU A 18 -100.45 44.07 46.54
CA LEU A 18 -100.62 42.80 45.83
C LEU A 18 -99.96 42.83 44.45
N ILE A 19 -100.06 43.94 43.72
CA ILE A 19 -99.38 44.12 42.42
C ILE A 19 -97.85 44.08 42.59
N VAL A 20 -97.31 44.73 43.62
CA VAL A 20 -95.87 44.71 43.91
C VAL A 20 -95.42 43.29 44.30
N LEU A 21 -96.18 42.59 45.14
CA LEU A 21 -95.90 41.19 45.50
C LEU A 21 -95.96 40.24 44.30
N LEU A 22 -96.94 40.42 43.40
CA LEU A 22 -97.03 39.65 42.16
C LEU A 22 -95.89 39.96 41.20
N ALA A 23 -95.50 41.24 41.06
CA ALA A 23 -94.36 41.64 40.24
C ALA A 23 -93.04 41.07 40.79
N LEU A 24 -92.84 41.10 42.12
CA LEU A 24 -91.70 40.49 42.80
C LEU A 24 -91.69 38.97 42.67
N TYR A 25 -92.85 38.31 42.75
CA TYR A 25 -92.97 36.87 42.54
C TYR A 25 -92.64 36.48 41.09
N VAL A 26 -93.13 37.23 40.10
CA VAL A 26 -92.81 37.01 38.68
C VAL A 26 -91.32 37.26 38.40
N LEU A 27 -90.73 38.31 38.99
CA LEU A 27 -89.28 38.56 38.90
C LEU A 27 -88.48 37.45 39.56
N HIS A 28 -88.87 37.00 40.75
CA HIS A 28 -88.21 35.91 41.45
C HIS A 28 -88.31 34.60 40.66
N SER A 29 -89.50 34.25 40.15
CA SER A 29 -89.74 33.07 39.30
C SER A 29 -88.96 33.10 38.00
N LYS A 30 -88.87 34.26 37.34
CA LYS A 30 -88.03 34.43 36.14
C LYS A 30 -86.54 34.30 36.47
N ASN A 31 -86.11 34.85 37.60
CA ASN A 31 -84.71 34.80 38.00
C ASN A 31 -84.30 33.38 38.46
N THR A 32 -85.18 32.66 39.15
CA THR A 32 -84.93 31.26 39.51
C THR A 32 -84.92 30.36 38.29
N LYS A 33 -85.83 30.57 37.32
CA LYS A 33 -85.80 29.85 36.04
C LYS A 33 -84.51 30.11 35.26
N ALA A 34 -84.10 31.38 35.12
CA ALA A 34 -82.85 31.73 34.44
C ALA A 34 -81.60 31.20 35.18
N MET A 35 -81.63 31.15 36.51
CA MET A 35 -80.57 30.55 37.31
C MET A 35 -80.49 29.04 37.10
N ASN A 36 -81.63 28.36 37.04
CA ASN A 36 -81.68 26.91 36.79
C ASN A 36 -81.20 26.57 35.38
N GLU A 37 -81.62 27.32 34.36
CA GLU A 37 -81.14 27.17 32.98
C GLU A 37 -79.63 27.41 32.88
N ARG A 38 -79.08 28.40 33.61
CA ARG A 38 -77.62 28.61 33.69
C ARG A 38 -76.89 27.48 34.39
N PHE A 39 -77.48 26.91 35.45
CA PHE A 39 -76.89 25.79 36.18
C PHE A 39 -76.89 24.51 35.34
N GLU A 40 -77.98 24.22 34.64
CA GLU A 40 -78.05 23.08 33.71
C GLU A 40 -77.05 23.24 32.56
N ALA A 41 -76.94 24.43 31.95
CA ALA A 41 -75.95 24.70 30.92
C ALA A 41 -74.50 24.57 31.42
N GLN A 42 -74.23 24.98 32.67
CA GLN A 42 -72.92 24.77 33.29
C GLN A 42 -72.64 23.29 33.57
N LEU A 43 -73.65 22.53 34.00
CA LEU A 43 -73.52 21.11 34.26
C LEU A 43 -73.24 20.33 32.97
N GLU A 44 -73.93 20.66 31.88
CA GLU A 44 -73.73 20.10 30.55
C GLU A 44 -72.31 20.41 30.03
N ALA A 45 -71.86 21.68 30.14
CA ALA A 45 -70.51 22.07 29.74
C ALA A 45 -69.41 21.33 30.54
N VAL A 46 -69.63 21.07 31.84
CA VAL A 46 -68.69 20.29 32.66
C VAL A 46 -68.67 18.82 32.24
N GLN A 47 -69.83 18.23 31.92
CA GLN A 47 -69.91 16.86 31.42
C GLN A 47 -69.24 16.72 30.06
N GLU A 48 -69.48 17.64 29.12
CA GLU A 48 -68.79 17.65 27.82
C GLU A 48 -67.27 17.77 28.00
N SER A 49 -66.80 18.67 28.87
CA SER A 49 -65.37 18.82 29.16
C SER A 49 -64.76 17.55 29.75
N GLN A 50 -65.46 16.82 30.64
CA GLN A 50 -64.98 15.55 31.17
C GLN A 50 -64.91 14.46 30.09
N THR A 51 -65.90 14.44 29.19
CA THR A 51 -65.95 13.48 28.09
C THR A 51 -64.80 13.70 27.11
N VAL A 52 -64.51 14.96 26.78
CA VAL A 52 -63.35 15.33 25.95
C VAL A 52 -62.03 14.93 26.62
N GLN A 53 -61.88 15.18 27.92
CA GLN A 53 -60.69 14.75 28.66
C GLN A 53 -60.50 13.22 28.67
N GLN A 54 -61.58 12.45 28.83
CA GLN A 54 -61.52 10.99 28.76
C GLN A 54 -61.15 10.48 27.36
N LEU A 55 -61.69 11.09 26.31
CA LEU A 55 -61.35 10.75 24.92
C LEU A 55 -59.90 11.10 24.58
N GLN A 56 -59.39 12.22 25.09
CA GLN A 56 -57.98 12.59 24.93
C GLN A 56 -57.06 11.62 25.67
N ALA A 57 -57.40 11.24 26.91
CA ALA A 57 -56.61 10.28 27.69
C ALA A 57 -56.59 8.89 27.04
N SER A 58 -57.72 8.41 26.49
CA SER A 58 -57.78 7.11 25.80
C SER A 58 -57.01 7.14 24.48
N SER A 59 -57.10 8.23 23.71
CA SER A 59 -56.30 8.43 22.49
C SER A 59 -54.80 8.43 22.80
N LEU A 60 -54.37 9.15 23.85
CA LEU A 60 -52.95 9.20 24.24
C LEU A 60 -52.45 7.83 24.70
N SER A 61 -53.27 7.10 25.47
CA SER A 61 -52.96 5.73 25.89
C SER A 61 -52.79 4.78 24.68
N ALA A 62 -53.69 4.86 23.71
CA ALA A 62 -53.61 4.06 22.48
C ALA A 62 -52.36 4.39 21.66
N GLN A 63 -52.01 5.67 21.52
CA GLN A 63 -50.77 6.10 20.86
C GLN A 63 -49.53 5.59 21.60
N LEU A 64 -49.52 5.61 22.94
CA LEU A 64 -48.41 5.09 23.74
C LEU A 64 -48.23 3.57 23.56
N VAL A 65 -49.34 2.81 23.49
CA VAL A 65 -49.30 1.36 23.23
C VAL A 65 -48.76 1.09 21.83
N ALA A 66 -49.26 1.77 20.81
CA ALA A 66 -48.77 1.64 19.44
C ALA A 66 -47.28 1.98 19.31
N ALA A 67 -46.82 3.03 19.99
CA ALA A 67 -45.41 3.40 20.03
C ALA A 67 -44.53 2.34 20.70
N LYS A 68 -45.01 1.70 21.77
CA LYS A 68 -44.31 0.58 22.43
C LYS A 68 -44.25 -0.65 21.55
N GLU A 69 -45.34 -1.01 20.91
CA GLU A 69 -45.39 -2.15 19.98
C GLU A 69 -44.46 -1.93 18.79
N PHE A 70 -44.48 -0.72 18.20
CA PHE A 70 -43.56 -0.34 17.14
C PHE A 70 -42.09 -0.41 17.60
N SER A 71 -41.77 0.17 18.76
CA SER A 71 -40.42 0.13 19.34
C SER A 71 -39.93 -1.30 19.55
N GLN A 72 -40.81 -2.19 19.99
CA GLN A 72 -40.48 -3.59 20.22
C GLN A 72 -40.32 -4.38 18.92
N ALA A 73 -41.19 -4.15 17.92
CA ALA A 73 -41.05 -4.73 16.59
C ALA A 73 -39.74 -4.28 15.91
N PHE A 74 -39.44 -2.98 15.96
CA PHE A 74 -38.20 -2.41 15.43
C PHE A 74 -36.96 -3.01 16.11
N LYS A 75 -37.00 -3.20 17.43
CA LYS A 75 -35.91 -3.83 18.18
C LYS A 75 -35.69 -5.29 17.77
N THR A 76 -36.76 -6.05 17.53
CA THR A 76 -36.67 -7.43 17.04
C THR A 76 -36.07 -7.48 15.65
N GLU A 77 -36.55 -6.66 14.72
CA GLU A 77 -36.06 -6.60 13.34
C GLU A 77 -34.58 -6.17 13.30
N LEU A 78 -34.19 -5.17 14.09
CA LEU A 78 -32.79 -4.77 14.23
C LEU A 78 -31.91 -5.91 14.75
N SER A 79 -32.40 -6.70 15.71
CA SER A 79 -31.67 -7.86 16.24
C SER A 79 -31.51 -8.97 15.20
N GLU A 80 -32.52 -9.21 14.36
CA GLU A 80 -32.45 -10.19 13.28
C GLU A 80 -31.45 -9.76 12.20
N VAL A 81 -31.48 -8.48 11.80
CA VAL A 81 -30.52 -7.91 10.84
C VAL A 81 -29.09 -7.98 11.38
N LEU A 82 -28.87 -7.65 12.66
CA LEU A 82 -27.55 -7.75 13.28
C LEU A 82 -27.04 -9.20 13.33
N SER A 83 -27.91 -10.16 13.63
CA SER A 83 -27.58 -11.59 13.63
C SER A 83 -27.21 -12.09 12.23
N ALA A 84 -27.99 -11.71 11.21
CA ALA A 84 -27.72 -12.05 9.81
C ALA A 84 -26.40 -11.43 9.32
N LEU A 85 -26.13 -10.17 9.69
CA LEU A 85 -24.87 -9.50 9.38
C LEU A 85 -23.68 -10.20 10.04
N GLN A 86 -23.80 -10.56 11.32
CA GLN A 86 -22.76 -11.29 12.05
C GLN A 86 -22.46 -12.66 11.39
N SER A 87 -23.49 -13.40 11.00
CA SER A 87 -23.35 -14.67 10.28
C SER A 87 -22.67 -14.50 8.92
N THR A 88 -23.04 -13.46 8.16
CA THR A 88 -22.43 -13.14 6.86
C THR A 88 -20.96 -12.78 6.98
N VAL A 89 -20.61 -11.97 7.98
CA VAL A 89 -19.22 -11.59 8.28
C VAL A 89 -18.40 -12.83 8.65
N GLN A 90 -18.95 -13.72 9.46
CA GLN A 90 -18.27 -14.94 9.86
C GLN A 90 -18.03 -15.89 8.67
N HIS A 91 -19.04 -16.12 7.83
CA HIS A 91 -18.88 -16.95 6.63
C HIS A 91 -17.85 -16.36 5.66
N THR A 92 -17.87 -15.05 5.46
CA THR A 92 -16.91 -14.36 4.59
C THR A 92 -15.49 -14.48 5.13
N ALA A 93 -15.31 -14.41 6.45
CA ALA A 93 -14.01 -14.60 7.11
C ALA A 93 -13.49 -16.03 6.94
N GLU A 94 -14.36 -17.04 7.12
CA GLU A 94 -14.03 -18.46 6.95
C GLU A 94 -13.65 -18.78 5.49
N ASP A 95 -14.43 -18.27 4.52
CA ASP A 95 -14.12 -18.42 3.08
C ASP A 95 -12.78 -17.76 2.71
N THR A 96 -12.54 -16.55 3.22
CA THR A 96 -11.28 -15.83 2.98
C THR A 96 -10.10 -16.61 3.57
N GLN A 97 -10.24 -17.13 4.78
CA GLN A 97 -9.21 -17.95 5.43
C GLN A 97 -8.91 -19.23 4.62
N SER A 98 -9.96 -19.90 4.13
CA SER A 98 -9.84 -21.09 3.27
C SER A 98 -9.13 -20.77 1.95
N GLN A 99 -9.49 -19.67 1.29
CA GLN A 99 -8.82 -19.23 0.07
C GLN A 99 -7.35 -18.91 0.29
N VAL A 100 -7.01 -18.18 1.36
CA VAL A 100 -5.62 -17.87 1.73
C VAL A 100 -4.81 -19.14 1.99
N ALA A 101 -5.39 -20.11 2.72
CA ALA A 101 -4.73 -21.39 2.96
C ALA A 101 -4.46 -22.15 1.65
N SER A 102 -5.47 -22.26 0.77
CA SER A 102 -5.33 -22.95 -0.52
C SER A 102 -4.30 -22.28 -1.44
N GLN A 103 -4.23 -20.95 -1.45
CA GLN A 103 -3.22 -20.21 -2.21
C GLN A 103 -1.82 -20.41 -1.62
N GLY A 104 -1.70 -20.44 -0.29
CA GLY A 104 -0.47 -20.78 0.42
C GLY A 104 0.08 -22.15 0.02
N GLU A 105 -0.76 -23.18 0.01
CA GLU A 105 -0.38 -24.53 -0.44
C GLU A 105 0.06 -24.57 -1.91
N ARG A 106 -0.65 -23.85 -2.80
CA ARG A 106 -0.28 -23.74 -4.22
C ARG A 106 1.07 -23.05 -4.43
N LEU A 107 1.35 -22.00 -3.67
CA LEU A 107 2.64 -21.31 -3.70
C LEU A 107 3.75 -22.21 -3.19
N GLN A 108 3.54 -22.88 -2.05
CA GLN A 108 4.52 -23.81 -1.48
C GLN A 108 4.83 -24.96 -2.44
N GLY A 109 3.82 -25.53 -3.10
CA GLY A 109 4.01 -26.56 -4.12
C GLY A 109 4.75 -26.06 -5.36
N SER A 110 4.55 -24.79 -5.75
CA SER A 110 5.26 -24.17 -6.88
C SER A 110 6.73 -23.90 -6.54
N ILE A 111 7.01 -23.46 -5.31
CA ILE A 111 8.37 -23.27 -4.78
C ILE A 111 9.11 -24.61 -4.79
N ALA A 112 8.52 -25.67 -4.23
CA ALA A 112 9.14 -27.00 -4.21
C ALA A 112 9.47 -27.53 -5.62
N LYS A 113 8.60 -27.26 -6.62
CA LYS A 113 8.89 -27.61 -8.03
C LYS A 113 10.05 -26.80 -8.59
N LEU A 114 10.10 -25.49 -8.34
CA LEU A 114 11.21 -24.64 -8.79
C LEU A 114 12.54 -25.04 -8.15
N GLU A 115 12.53 -25.34 -6.85
CA GLU A 115 13.70 -25.86 -6.13
C GLU A 115 14.20 -27.16 -6.75
N SER A 116 13.30 -28.10 -7.04
CA SER A 116 13.65 -29.35 -7.70
C SER A 116 14.28 -29.11 -9.08
N VAL A 117 13.70 -28.24 -9.91
CA VAL A 117 14.22 -27.94 -11.25
C VAL A 117 15.61 -27.27 -11.17
N LEU A 118 15.78 -26.32 -10.25
CA LEU A 118 17.07 -25.64 -10.01
C LEU A 118 18.14 -26.62 -9.52
N LEU A 119 17.80 -27.51 -8.58
CA LEU A 119 18.73 -28.53 -8.09
C LEU A 119 19.14 -29.50 -9.20
N THR A 120 18.20 -29.96 -10.02
CA THR A 120 18.52 -30.82 -11.17
C THR A 120 19.41 -30.11 -12.17
N SER A 121 19.11 -28.86 -12.53
CA SER A 121 19.91 -28.07 -13.48
C SER A 121 21.32 -27.79 -12.95
N LEU A 122 21.46 -27.45 -11.66
CA LEU A 122 22.76 -27.25 -11.02
C LEU A 122 23.57 -28.55 -10.96
N SER A 123 22.92 -29.68 -10.68
CA SER A 123 23.57 -31.00 -10.70
C SER A 123 24.10 -31.33 -12.10
N GLU A 124 23.28 -31.15 -13.13
CA GLU A 124 23.66 -31.39 -14.52
C GLU A 124 24.82 -30.48 -14.96
N GLN A 125 24.79 -29.22 -14.54
CA GLN A 125 25.89 -28.28 -14.81
C GLN A 125 27.17 -28.68 -14.07
N ALA A 126 27.07 -29.16 -12.82
CA ALA A 126 28.22 -29.65 -12.05
C ALA A 126 28.83 -30.91 -12.67
N ASP A 127 28.00 -31.84 -13.15
CA ASP A 127 28.45 -33.04 -13.85
C ASP A 127 29.14 -32.69 -15.17
N ASN A 128 28.58 -31.76 -15.95
CA ASN A 128 29.20 -31.25 -17.18
C ASN A 128 30.55 -30.58 -16.94
N HIS A 129 30.66 -29.73 -15.91
CA HIS A 129 31.95 -29.12 -15.54
C HIS A 129 32.97 -30.16 -15.08
N THR A 130 32.54 -31.16 -14.31
CA THR A 130 33.42 -32.24 -13.84
C THR A 130 33.95 -33.03 -15.03
N ALA A 131 33.10 -33.38 -16.01
CA ALA A 131 33.51 -34.05 -17.23
C ALA A 131 34.51 -33.22 -18.06
N LEU A 132 34.28 -31.91 -18.21
CA LEU A 132 35.19 -30.99 -18.89
C LEU A 132 36.57 -30.91 -18.20
N VAL A 133 36.59 -30.74 -16.88
CA VAL A 133 37.83 -30.70 -16.10
C VAL A 133 38.60 -32.02 -16.23
N GLN A 134 37.90 -33.15 -16.20
CA GLN A 134 38.52 -34.46 -16.32
C GLN A 134 39.06 -34.73 -17.73
N ALA A 135 38.37 -34.25 -18.76
CA ALA A 135 38.85 -34.31 -20.14
C ALA A 135 40.13 -33.47 -20.33
N GLU A 136 40.15 -32.23 -19.83
CA GLU A 136 41.32 -31.35 -19.94
C GLU A 136 42.51 -31.89 -19.12
N ALA A 137 42.26 -32.44 -17.92
CA ALA A 137 43.28 -33.09 -17.11
C ALA A 137 43.89 -34.31 -17.83
N SER A 138 43.06 -35.12 -18.50
CA SER A 138 43.52 -36.29 -19.27
C SER A 138 44.40 -35.86 -20.44
N LYS A 139 43.99 -34.81 -21.16
CA LYS A 139 44.74 -34.21 -22.27
C LYS A 139 46.09 -33.64 -21.82
N LEU A 140 46.13 -32.92 -20.69
CA LEU A 140 47.37 -32.39 -20.13
C LEU A 140 48.33 -33.52 -19.73
N ASN A 141 47.80 -34.59 -19.14
CA ASN A 141 48.60 -35.75 -18.75
C ASN A 141 49.18 -36.50 -19.96
N GLN A 142 48.41 -36.59 -21.04
CA GLN A 142 48.90 -37.12 -22.32
C GLN A 142 50.04 -36.26 -22.88
N GLN A 143 49.87 -34.93 -22.92
CA GLN A 143 50.91 -34.01 -23.38
C GLN A 143 52.19 -34.11 -22.54
N LEU A 144 52.05 -34.24 -21.22
CA LEU A 144 53.18 -34.42 -20.32
C LEU A 144 53.94 -35.73 -20.63
N THR A 145 53.20 -36.80 -20.91
CA THR A 145 53.76 -38.11 -21.25
C THR A 145 54.51 -38.06 -22.59
N GLU A 146 53.94 -37.39 -23.60
CA GLU A 146 54.58 -37.17 -24.91
C GLU A 146 55.85 -36.33 -24.79
N HIS A 147 55.83 -35.26 -23.98
CA HIS A 147 57.01 -34.44 -23.72
C HIS A 147 58.11 -35.23 -23.00
N ALA A 148 57.76 -36.04 -22.00
CA ALA A 148 58.71 -36.90 -21.27
C ALA A 148 59.36 -37.94 -22.19
N ALA A 149 58.58 -38.56 -23.09
CA ALA A 149 59.09 -39.51 -24.09
C ALA A 149 60.06 -38.82 -25.06
N THR A 150 59.71 -37.63 -25.55
CA THR A 150 60.56 -36.84 -26.45
C THR A 150 61.88 -36.46 -25.77
N ALA A 151 61.83 -36.00 -24.52
CA ALA A 151 63.03 -35.64 -23.76
C ALA A 151 63.95 -36.86 -23.53
N THR A 152 63.36 -38.03 -23.25
CA THR A 152 64.11 -39.29 -23.08
C THR A 152 64.78 -39.70 -24.39
N GLN A 153 64.07 -39.61 -25.51
CA GLN A 153 64.63 -39.91 -26.84
C GLN A 153 65.81 -38.99 -27.19
N GLN A 154 65.67 -37.68 -26.95
CA GLN A 154 66.75 -36.71 -27.16
C GLN A 154 67.97 -37.02 -26.28
N HIS A 155 67.74 -37.35 -25.00
CA HIS A 155 68.82 -37.75 -24.10
C HIS A 155 69.55 -39.01 -24.59
N GLN A 156 68.79 -40.01 -25.06
CA GLN A 156 69.35 -41.26 -25.56
C GLN A 156 70.17 -41.07 -26.84
N GLN A 157 69.75 -40.18 -27.75
CA GLN A 157 70.53 -39.78 -28.91
C GLN A 157 71.83 -39.08 -28.51
N MET A 158 71.76 -38.18 -27.53
CA MET A 158 72.94 -37.48 -27.01
C MET A 158 73.95 -38.46 -26.41
N VAL A 159 73.50 -39.38 -25.55
CA VAL A 159 74.35 -40.43 -24.96
C VAL A 159 74.96 -41.31 -26.04
N SER A 160 74.19 -41.72 -27.05
CA SER A 160 74.70 -42.53 -28.16
C SER A 160 75.80 -41.81 -28.95
N SER A 161 75.65 -40.52 -29.20
CA SER A 161 76.67 -39.69 -29.87
C SER A 161 77.96 -39.59 -29.06
N VAL A 162 77.86 -39.45 -27.73
CA VAL A 162 79.02 -39.42 -26.83
C VAL A 162 79.75 -40.76 -26.83
N VAL A 163 79.00 -41.87 -26.77
CA VAL A 163 79.59 -43.22 -26.81
C VAL A 163 80.26 -43.50 -28.16
N GLN A 164 79.66 -43.08 -29.28
CA GLN A 164 80.29 -43.19 -30.60
C GLN A 164 81.59 -42.39 -30.69
N ASN A 165 81.59 -41.15 -30.21
CA ASN A 165 82.78 -40.31 -30.19
C ASN A 165 83.89 -40.92 -29.32
N GLN A 166 83.55 -41.48 -28.16
CA GLN A 166 84.52 -42.18 -27.29
C GLN A 166 85.07 -43.45 -27.96
N SER A 167 84.23 -44.22 -28.63
CA SER A 167 84.63 -45.42 -29.38
C SER A 167 85.59 -45.09 -30.52
N GLN A 168 85.31 -44.04 -31.30
CA GLN A 168 86.22 -43.57 -32.35
C GLN A 168 87.57 -43.15 -31.78
N LEU A 169 87.57 -42.39 -30.68
CA LEU A 169 88.78 -41.95 -30.00
C LEU A 169 89.61 -43.15 -29.50
N LEU A 170 88.97 -44.14 -28.90
CA LEU A 170 89.61 -45.40 -28.46
C LEU A 170 90.19 -46.19 -29.63
N SER A 171 89.47 -46.27 -30.77
CA SER A 171 89.99 -46.95 -31.96
C SER A 171 91.22 -46.24 -32.55
N GLN A 172 91.21 -44.89 -32.56
CA GLN A 172 92.36 -44.10 -33.00
C GLN A 172 93.56 -44.33 -32.09
N LEU A 173 93.36 -44.34 -30.77
CA LEU A 173 94.38 -44.68 -29.77
C LEU A 173 94.94 -46.10 -29.95
N THR A 174 94.07 -47.08 -30.23
CA THR A 174 94.47 -48.48 -30.41
C THR A 174 95.24 -48.69 -31.73
N THR A 175 94.87 -47.97 -32.78
CA THR A 175 95.56 -48.00 -34.08
C THR A 175 96.94 -47.30 -33.98
N GLN A 176 97.02 -46.18 -33.25
CA GLN A 176 98.28 -45.51 -32.93
C GLN A 176 99.23 -46.39 -32.10
N HIS A 177 98.68 -47.26 -31.24
CA HIS A 177 99.46 -48.22 -30.47
C HIS A 177 99.90 -49.45 -31.28
N GLY A 178 99.12 -49.85 -32.30
CA GLY A 178 99.43 -50.99 -33.17
C GLY A 178 100.61 -50.77 -34.11
N GLU A 179 100.88 -49.52 -34.52
CA GLU A 179 101.97 -49.21 -35.46
C GLU A 179 103.33 -48.94 -34.79
N SER A 180 103.40 -48.87 -33.45
CA SER A 180 104.62 -48.45 -32.73
C SER A 180 105.17 -49.51 -31.78
N THR A 181 105.49 -50.69 -32.31
CA THR A 181 106.35 -51.69 -31.63
C THR A 181 107.67 -51.89 -32.39
N ARG A 182 108.54 -50.87 -32.34
CA ARG A 182 110.00 -50.99 -32.45
C ARG A 182 110.68 -49.73 -31.88
N GLY A 183 111.05 -49.77 -30.61
CA GLY A 183 111.85 -48.73 -29.96
C GLY A 183 111.50 -48.56 -28.48
N PHE A 184 112.11 -49.37 -27.62
CA PHE A 184 111.77 -49.46 -26.19
C PHE A 184 112.36 -48.36 -25.28
N ASP A 185 113.07 -47.36 -25.81
CA ASP A 185 113.64 -46.25 -24.99
C ASP A 185 112.85 -44.92 -25.08
N ASP A 186 112.16 -44.65 -26.18
CA ASP A 186 111.26 -43.48 -26.28
C ASP A 186 109.91 -43.71 -25.58
N GLN A 187 109.55 -44.96 -25.29
CA GLN A 187 108.32 -45.34 -24.60
C GLN A 187 108.26 -44.85 -23.15
N ALA A 188 109.38 -44.71 -22.44
CA ALA A 188 109.37 -44.18 -21.08
C ALA A 188 109.06 -42.67 -21.03
N LYS A 189 109.58 -41.89 -22.00
CA LYS A 189 109.28 -40.45 -22.12
C LYS A 189 107.88 -40.21 -22.68
N ALA A 190 107.43 -41.03 -23.63
CA ALA A 190 106.07 -40.97 -24.15
C ALA A 190 105.03 -41.42 -23.10
N ALA A 191 105.31 -42.45 -22.29
CA ALA A 191 104.45 -42.87 -21.18
C ALA A 191 104.36 -41.81 -20.08
N ALA A 192 105.44 -41.08 -19.78
CA ALA A 192 105.40 -39.93 -18.88
C ALA A 192 104.57 -38.77 -19.45
N ALA A 193 104.67 -38.48 -20.74
CA ALA A 193 103.85 -37.47 -21.42
C ALA A 193 102.37 -37.89 -21.53
N LEU A 194 102.09 -39.18 -21.74
CA LEU A 194 100.76 -39.77 -21.75
C LEU A 194 100.15 -39.78 -20.35
N MET A 195 100.89 -40.14 -19.31
CA MET A 195 100.45 -39.99 -17.92
C MET A 195 100.16 -38.53 -17.60
N GLY A 196 100.99 -37.58 -18.07
CA GLY A 196 100.71 -36.15 -17.94
C GLY A 196 99.40 -35.73 -18.60
N LYS A 197 99.15 -36.18 -19.84
CA LYS A 197 97.88 -35.94 -20.55
C LYS A 197 96.70 -36.64 -19.88
N LEU A 198 96.86 -37.86 -19.38
CA LEU A 198 95.82 -38.62 -18.69
C LEU A 198 95.46 -37.96 -17.35
N ASN A 199 96.46 -37.42 -16.65
CA ASN A 199 96.28 -36.71 -15.39
C ASN A 199 95.60 -35.35 -15.62
N ASN A 200 95.96 -34.64 -16.70
CA ASN A 200 95.26 -33.43 -17.12
C ASN A 200 93.81 -33.74 -17.54
N LEU A 201 93.58 -34.81 -18.31
CA LEU A 201 92.23 -35.21 -18.72
C LEU A 201 91.38 -35.65 -17.53
N SER A 202 91.97 -36.37 -16.57
CA SER A 202 91.33 -36.75 -15.30
C SER A 202 90.95 -35.51 -14.49
N LYS A 203 91.82 -34.49 -14.48
CA LYS A 203 91.55 -33.21 -13.85
C LYS A 203 90.45 -32.43 -14.56
N ASP A 204 90.49 -32.33 -15.88
CA ASP A 204 89.46 -31.67 -16.68
C ASP A 204 88.10 -32.36 -16.51
N LEU A 205 88.09 -33.69 -16.41
CA LEU A 205 86.89 -34.48 -16.15
C LEU A 205 86.34 -34.24 -14.74
N ALA A 206 87.22 -34.15 -13.73
CA ALA A 206 86.84 -33.80 -12.37
C ALA A 206 86.29 -32.37 -12.29
N ASP A 207 86.93 -31.41 -12.97
CA ASP A 207 86.48 -30.01 -13.03
C ASP A 207 85.13 -29.90 -13.76
N THR A 208 84.91 -30.70 -14.81
CA THR A 208 83.62 -30.79 -15.52
C THR A 208 82.52 -31.41 -14.66
N ASP A 209 82.81 -32.48 -13.90
CA ASP A 209 81.84 -33.08 -12.96
C ASP A 209 81.45 -32.10 -11.85
N VAL A 210 82.42 -31.34 -11.33
CA VAL A 210 82.16 -30.27 -10.36
C VAL A 210 81.28 -29.18 -10.97
N SER A 211 81.56 -28.75 -12.20
CA SER A 211 80.77 -27.73 -12.91
C SER A 211 79.32 -28.20 -13.14
N LEU A 212 79.13 -29.42 -13.66
CA LEU A 212 77.81 -30.03 -13.89
C LEU A 212 77.02 -30.18 -12.59
N ARG A 213 77.66 -30.65 -11.50
CA ARG A 213 77.00 -30.74 -10.20
C ARG A 213 76.57 -29.38 -9.68
N SER A 214 77.38 -28.34 -9.89
CA SER A 214 77.05 -26.98 -9.47
C SER A 214 75.84 -26.43 -10.25
N GLU A 215 75.78 -26.70 -11.55
CA GLU A 215 74.71 -26.26 -12.44
C GLU A 215 73.39 -26.98 -12.16
N VAL A 216 73.42 -28.30 -11.94
CA VAL A 216 72.25 -29.07 -11.50
C VAL A 216 71.73 -28.57 -10.16
N LYS A 217 72.62 -28.21 -9.22
CA LYS A 217 72.22 -27.66 -7.92
C LYS A 217 71.59 -26.28 -8.06
N SER A 218 72.14 -25.43 -8.94
CA SER A 218 71.62 -24.11 -9.26
C SER A 218 70.23 -24.20 -9.90
N GLN A 219 70.07 -25.03 -10.94
CA GLN A 219 68.78 -25.25 -11.62
C GLN A 219 67.74 -25.88 -10.68
N GLY A 220 68.15 -26.82 -9.83
CA GLY A 220 67.28 -27.41 -8.81
C GLY A 220 66.79 -26.37 -7.78
N ALA A 221 67.66 -25.45 -7.37
CA ALA A 221 67.30 -24.36 -6.46
C ALA A 221 66.33 -23.35 -7.13
N GLU A 222 66.57 -22.98 -8.39
CA GLU A 222 65.67 -22.11 -9.15
C GLU A 222 64.30 -22.74 -9.37
N LEU A 223 64.25 -24.02 -9.74
CA LEU A 223 62.99 -24.74 -9.91
C LEU A 223 62.21 -24.81 -8.60
N SER A 224 62.89 -25.13 -7.49
CA SER A 224 62.27 -25.18 -6.16
C SER A 224 61.72 -23.81 -5.74
N ALA A 225 62.46 -22.73 -5.98
CA ALA A 225 62.01 -21.37 -5.69
C ALA A 225 60.82 -20.95 -6.57
N SER A 226 60.81 -21.36 -7.84
CA SER A 226 59.72 -21.08 -8.78
C SER A 226 58.44 -21.83 -8.40
N VAL A 227 58.55 -23.09 -7.99
CA VAL A 227 57.43 -23.90 -7.48
C VAL A 227 56.86 -23.30 -6.18
N LEU A 228 57.71 -22.86 -5.26
CA LEU A 228 57.28 -22.18 -4.02
C LEU A 228 56.51 -20.89 -4.33
N LYS A 229 57.04 -20.03 -5.21
CA LYS A 229 56.35 -18.82 -5.67
C LYS A 229 55.00 -19.13 -6.32
N GLY A 230 54.95 -20.15 -7.17
CA GLY A 230 53.71 -20.58 -7.83
C GLY A 230 52.65 -21.04 -6.83
N ASN A 231 53.03 -21.87 -5.85
CA ASN A 231 52.12 -22.33 -4.80
C ASN A 231 51.60 -21.19 -3.92
N GLN A 232 52.46 -20.21 -3.63
CA GLN A 232 52.09 -19.06 -2.82
C GLN A 232 51.10 -18.15 -3.56
N ALA A 233 51.34 -17.89 -4.85
CA ALA A 233 50.40 -17.17 -5.71
C ALA A 233 49.05 -17.88 -5.85
N LEU A 234 49.05 -19.22 -5.91
CA LEU A 234 47.83 -20.04 -5.92
C LEU A 234 47.05 -19.93 -4.61
N GLN A 235 47.73 -19.99 -3.46
CA GLN A 235 47.07 -19.80 -2.17
C GLN A 235 46.48 -18.39 -2.03
N ASP A 236 47.22 -17.36 -2.46
CA ASP A 236 46.73 -15.99 -2.44
C ASP A 236 45.50 -15.84 -3.33
N ALA A 237 45.52 -16.39 -4.55
CA ALA A 237 44.38 -16.37 -5.46
C ALA A 237 43.15 -17.10 -4.89
N ILE A 238 43.33 -18.26 -4.25
CA ILE A 238 42.24 -19.00 -3.57
C ILE A 238 41.66 -18.16 -2.43
N GLY A 239 42.52 -17.50 -1.64
CA GLY A 239 42.10 -16.61 -0.56
C GLY A 239 41.31 -15.40 -1.06
N GLN A 240 41.76 -14.78 -2.15
CA GLN A 240 41.09 -13.65 -2.79
C GLN A 240 39.70 -14.05 -3.29
N ASN A 241 39.62 -15.13 -4.08
CA ASN A 241 38.36 -15.63 -4.64
C ASN A 241 37.37 -16.01 -3.53
N GLY A 242 37.86 -16.57 -2.41
CA GLY A 242 37.07 -16.86 -1.24
C GLY A 242 36.50 -15.63 -0.53
N ARG A 243 37.17 -14.47 -0.59
CA ARG A 243 36.66 -13.19 -0.07
C ARG A 243 35.65 -12.56 -1.03
N ASP A 244 35.97 -12.52 -2.32
CA ASP A 244 35.11 -11.93 -3.34
C ASP A 244 33.75 -12.66 -3.41
N ASN A 245 33.78 -13.99 -3.32
CA ASN A 245 32.57 -14.81 -3.33
C ASN A 245 31.71 -14.62 -2.05
N ARG A 246 32.33 -14.29 -0.90
CA ARG A 246 31.58 -13.92 0.32
C ARG A 246 30.98 -12.52 0.20
N SER A 247 31.71 -11.56 -0.37
CA SER A 247 31.22 -10.20 -0.61
C SER A 247 30.03 -10.20 -1.57
N GLY A 248 30.14 -10.91 -2.70
CA GLY A 248 29.06 -11.03 -3.67
C GLY A 248 27.81 -11.69 -3.09
N LYS A 249 27.95 -12.74 -2.25
CA LYS A 249 26.80 -13.35 -1.55
C LYS A 249 26.15 -12.40 -0.53
N PHE A 250 26.94 -11.56 0.13
CA PHE A 250 26.43 -10.58 1.08
C PHE A 250 25.64 -9.47 0.36
N GLU A 251 26.21 -8.89 -0.71
CA GLU A 251 25.54 -7.89 -1.54
C GLU A 251 24.23 -8.41 -2.13
N LEU A 252 24.23 -9.64 -2.65
CA LEU A 252 23.03 -10.29 -3.17
C LEU A 252 21.94 -10.43 -2.10
N ARG A 253 22.30 -10.86 -0.88
CA ARG A 253 21.34 -10.93 0.24
C ARG A 253 20.82 -9.55 0.64
N GLN A 254 21.67 -8.53 0.62
CA GLN A 254 21.28 -7.16 0.92
C GLN A 254 20.26 -6.64 -0.11
N GLN A 255 20.49 -6.92 -1.40
CA GLN A 255 19.53 -6.61 -2.47
C GLN A 255 18.21 -7.34 -2.27
N GLN A 256 18.23 -8.65 -2.00
CA GLN A 256 17.01 -9.43 -1.75
C GLN A 256 16.21 -8.88 -0.57
N LEU A 257 16.86 -8.47 0.52
CA LEU A 257 16.20 -7.85 1.67
C LEU A 257 15.59 -6.49 1.32
N SER A 258 16.29 -5.68 0.52
CA SER A 258 15.77 -4.40 0.04
C SER A 258 14.54 -4.57 -0.85
N GLU A 259 14.55 -5.55 -1.75
CA GLU A 259 13.40 -5.86 -2.59
C GLU A 259 12.21 -6.36 -1.77
N PHE A 260 12.47 -7.19 -0.76
CA PHE A 260 11.43 -7.69 0.14
C PHE A 260 10.79 -6.55 0.95
N ALA A 261 11.59 -5.61 1.45
CA ALA A 261 11.09 -4.42 2.14
C ALA A 261 10.21 -3.57 1.22
N ARG A 262 10.62 -3.36 -0.04
CA ARG A 262 9.83 -2.63 -1.04
C ARG A 262 8.51 -3.33 -1.36
N LEU A 263 8.53 -4.65 -1.46
CA LEU A 263 7.33 -5.46 -1.71
C LEU A 263 6.35 -5.36 -0.54
N ALA A 264 6.85 -5.43 0.70
CA ALA A 264 6.05 -5.27 1.90
C ALA A 264 5.39 -3.88 1.96
N GLU A 265 6.11 -2.83 1.58
CA GLU A 265 5.59 -1.47 1.50
C GLU A 265 4.45 -1.36 0.46
N MET A 266 4.63 -1.93 -0.74
CA MET A 266 3.57 -1.97 -1.76
C MET A 266 2.32 -2.72 -1.27
N VAL A 267 2.49 -3.86 -0.60
CA VAL A 267 1.37 -4.63 -0.04
C VAL A 267 0.62 -3.82 1.01
N GLN A 268 1.32 -3.09 1.89
CA GLN A 268 0.67 -2.22 2.86
C GLN A 268 -0.07 -1.06 2.18
N GLN A 269 0.51 -0.47 1.14
CA GLN A 269 -0.15 0.60 0.38
C GLN A 269 -1.44 0.10 -0.28
N ILE A 270 -1.43 -1.09 -0.88
CA ILE A 270 -2.63 -1.71 -1.47
C ILE A 270 -3.68 -1.96 -0.39
N ARG A 271 -3.29 -2.44 0.80
CA ARG A 271 -4.24 -2.63 1.92
C ARG A 271 -4.88 -1.32 2.36
N ILE A 272 -4.09 -0.26 2.49
CA ILE A 272 -4.60 1.08 2.84
C ILE A 272 -5.58 1.58 1.78
N ASN A 273 -5.22 1.47 0.49
CA ASN A 273 -6.08 1.89 -0.60
C ASN A 273 -7.38 1.09 -0.63
N ASN A 274 -7.31 -0.23 -0.49
CA ASN A 274 -8.49 -1.09 -0.45
C ASN A 274 -9.38 -0.76 0.76
N MET A 275 -8.81 -0.52 1.94
CA MET A 275 -9.59 -0.10 3.11
C MET A 275 -10.24 1.27 2.90
N ALA A 276 -9.55 2.21 2.24
CA ALA A 276 -10.11 3.51 1.90
C ALA A 276 -11.25 3.39 0.88
N GLU A 277 -11.09 2.58 -0.18
CA GLU A 277 -12.15 2.31 -1.16
C GLU A 277 -13.35 1.61 -0.51
N LEU A 278 -13.12 0.56 0.28
CA LEU A 278 -14.20 -0.12 1.03
C LEU A 278 -14.91 0.82 1.98
N SER A 279 -14.16 1.66 2.72
CA SER A 279 -14.76 2.66 3.62
C SER A 279 -15.55 3.71 2.85
N ASN A 280 -15.09 4.12 1.66
CA ASN A 280 -15.79 5.06 0.80
C ASN A 280 -17.05 4.45 0.18
N GLU A 281 -17.00 3.18 -0.25
CA GLU A 281 -18.19 2.48 -0.78
C GLU A 281 -19.21 2.16 0.32
N LEU A 282 -18.77 1.78 1.52
CA LEU A 282 -19.68 1.66 2.66
C LEU A 282 -20.31 3.02 3.03
N ALA A 283 -19.53 4.09 3.00
CA ALA A 283 -20.03 5.44 3.28
C ALA A 283 -20.93 5.99 2.16
N LYS A 284 -20.78 5.54 0.90
CA LYS A 284 -21.68 5.89 -0.21
C LYS A 284 -23.12 5.44 0.01
N HIS A 285 -23.32 4.34 0.74
CA HIS A 285 -24.63 3.76 1.00
C HIS A 285 -25.25 4.20 2.34
N GLN A 286 -24.52 4.95 3.17
CA GLN A 286 -25.07 5.64 4.33
C GLN A 286 -25.12 7.14 4.02
N GLU A 287 -26.31 7.67 3.79
CA GLU A 287 -26.52 9.13 3.85
C GLU A 287 -26.27 9.57 5.29
N LEU A 288 -25.02 9.92 5.59
CA LEU A 288 -24.59 10.36 6.91
C LEU A 288 -25.11 11.80 7.10
N THR A 289 -26.17 11.96 7.88
CA THR A 289 -26.74 13.26 8.21
C THR A 289 -26.23 13.76 9.55
N VAL A 290 -25.72 14.99 9.58
CA VAL A 290 -25.40 15.74 10.80
C VAL A 290 -26.46 16.81 10.98
N GLU A 291 -27.33 16.63 11.97
CA GLU A 291 -28.40 17.56 12.30
C GLU A 291 -27.97 18.53 13.40
N SER A 292 -28.22 19.81 13.20
CA SER A 292 -28.03 20.90 14.16
C SER A 292 -29.35 21.66 14.38
N GLU A 293 -29.36 22.63 15.29
CA GLU A 293 -30.54 23.47 15.54
C GLU A 293 -30.99 24.22 14.28
N ASP A 294 -30.05 24.75 13.51
CA ASP A 294 -30.33 25.62 12.36
C ASP A 294 -30.33 24.90 11.01
N ALA A 295 -29.64 23.77 10.88
CA ALA A 295 -29.47 23.10 9.58
C ALA A 295 -29.25 21.58 9.66
N ILE A 296 -29.55 20.89 8.57
CA ILE A 296 -29.25 19.47 8.33
C ILE A 296 -28.16 19.38 7.26
N LYS A 297 -27.03 18.74 7.57
CA LYS A 297 -25.92 18.53 6.63
C LYS A 297 -25.87 17.07 6.20
N TYR A 298 -25.87 16.81 4.91
CA TYR A 298 -25.72 15.49 4.32
C TYR A 298 -24.25 15.31 3.92
N LEU A 299 -23.66 14.20 4.36
CA LEU A 299 -22.29 13.83 4.08
C LEU A 299 -22.25 12.71 3.05
N GLY A 300 -21.35 12.83 2.07
CA GLY A 300 -20.98 11.79 1.11
C GLY A 300 -19.48 11.82 0.89
N GLU A 301 -18.83 10.66 0.80
CA GLU A 301 -17.37 10.55 0.66
C GLU A 301 -16.60 11.40 1.70
N CYS A 302 -17.09 11.42 2.94
CA CYS A 302 -16.55 12.21 4.07
C CYS A 302 -16.56 13.74 3.87
N LYS A 303 -17.41 14.26 2.98
CA LYS A 303 -17.57 15.70 2.68
C LYS A 303 -19.03 16.10 2.71
N VAL A 304 -19.32 17.39 2.94
CA VAL A 304 -20.70 17.90 2.91
C VAL A 304 -21.16 18.03 1.46
N THR A 305 -22.18 17.29 1.07
CA THR A 305 -22.74 17.30 -0.30
C THR A 305 -24.01 18.14 -0.39
N ARG A 306 -24.77 18.23 0.71
CA ARG A 306 -26.00 19.01 0.79
C ARG A 306 -26.20 19.62 2.17
N ILE A 307 -26.75 20.82 2.24
CA ILE A 307 -27.13 21.52 3.47
C ILE A 307 -28.58 21.98 3.31
N GLU A 308 -29.43 21.66 4.28
CA GLU A 308 -30.80 22.16 4.35
C GLU A 308 -30.91 23.10 5.56
N ASP A 309 -31.25 24.37 5.30
CA ASP A 309 -31.51 25.36 6.35
C ASP A 309 -32.96 25.21 6.84
N LYS A 310 -33.13 25.00 8.14
CA LYS A 310 -34.44 24.72 8.76
C LYS A 310 -35.33 25.95 8.88
N HIS A 311 -34.74 27.15 8.91
CA HIS A 311 -35.48 28.40 9.08
C HIS A 311 -35.95 28.93 7.73
N THR A 312 -35.12 28.81 6.70
CA THR A 312 -35.40 29.35 5.36
C THR A 312 -35.93 28.30 4.38
N ASN A 313 -35.85 27.02 4.71
CA ASN A 313 -36.08 25.89 3.80
C ASN A 313 -35.20 25.95 2.53
N GLN A 314 -34.07 26.63 2.60
CA GLN A 314 -33.11 26.69 1.50
C GLN A 314 -32.24 25.43 1.49
N VAL A 315 -32.00 24.90 0.29
CA VAL A 315 -31.20 23.70 0.08
C VAL A 315 -29.95 24.09 -0.70
N THR A 316 -28.78 23.95 -0.08
CA THR A 316 -27.49 24.18 -0.73
C THR A 316 -26.86 22.86 -1.12
N LYS A 317 -26.54 22.67 -2.41
CA LYS A 317 -25.82 21.52 -2.95
C LYS A 317 -24.37 21.91 -3.23
N ILE A 318 -23.44 21.03 -2.92
CA ILE A 318 -22.00 21.26 -3.07
C ILE A 318 -21.46 20.18 -4.01
N ALA A 319 -20.85 20.61 -5.12
CA ALA A 319 -20.20 19.72 -6.07
C ALA A 319 -18.69 19.79 -5.93
N TYR A 320 -18.06 18.64 -6.10
CA TYR A 320 -16.61 18.46 -6.00
C TYR A 320 -16.05 17.95 -7.33
N HIS A 321 -14.87 18.42 -7.70
CA HIS A 321 -14.08 17.92 -8.82
C HIS A 321 -12.67 17.59 -8.32
N GLU A 322 -12.17 16.38 -8.59
CA GLU A 322 -10.88 15.88 -8.08
C GLU A 322 -10.72 16.08 -6.55
N GLY A 323 -11.83 15.93 -5.82
CA GLY A 323 -11.88 16.09 -4.37
C GLY A 323 -11.84 17.52 -3.85
N LYS A 324 -11.81 18.55 -4.71
CA LYS A 324 -11.89 19.97 -4.33
C LYS A 324 -13.28 20.53 -4.63
N GLN A 325 -13.76 21.46 -3.80
CA GLN A 325 -15.05 22.11 -4.03
C GLN A 325 -14.96 22.93 -5.32
N SER A 326 -15.81 22.62 -6.30
CA SER A 326 -15.83 23.30 -7.60
C SER A 326 -17.03 24.22 -7.74
N LYS A 327 -18.16 23.86 -7.13
CA LYS A 327 -19.43 24.58 -7.27
C LYS A 327 -20.30 24.46 -6.03
N LEU A 328 -21.05 25.50 -5.73
CA LEU A 328 -22.11 25.54 -4.71
C LEU A 328 -23.37 26.13 -5.33
N GLU A 329 -24.52 25.50 -5.10
CA GLU A 329 -25.82 25.94 -5.62
C GLU A 329 -26.84 25.96 -4.49
N THR A 330 -27.45 27.11 -4.21
CA THR A 330 -28.51 27.26 -3.21
C THR A 330 -29.86 27.41 -3.89
N PHE A 331 -30.80 26.56 -3.49
CA PHE A 331 -32.16 26.49 -4.00
C PHE A 331 -33.15 26.93 -2.92
N GLU A 332 -34.20 27.64 -3.33
CA GLU A 332 -35.35 27.98 -2.51
C GLU A 332 -36.61 27.53 -3.27
N ASN A 333 -37.46 26.69 -2.67
CA ASN A 333 -38.63 26.11 -3.34
C ASN A 333 -38.31 25.46 -4.70
N ASN A 334 -37.22 24.69 -4.78
CA ASN A 334 -36.69 24.07 -6.01
C ASN A 334 -36.29 25.03 -7.13
N LYS A 335 -36.14 26.33 -6.85
CA LYS A 335 -35.61 27.32 -7.79
C LYS A 335 -34.19 27.70 -7.40
N LEU A 336 -33.27 27.75 -8.36
CA LEU A 336 -31.91 28.20 -8.12
C LEU A 336 -31.96 29.68 -7.73
N LYS A 337 -31.41 30.02 -6.56
CA LYS A 337 -31.36 31.38 -6.01
C LYS A 337 -29.96 31.94 -6.08
N TYR A 338 -28.97 31.09 -5.82
CA TYR A 338 -27.57 31.48 -5.78
C TYR A 338 -26.66 30.36 -6.28
N GLU A 339 -25.58 30.73 -6.96
CA GLU A 339 -24.54 29.83 -7.43
C GLU A 339 -23.17 30.46 -7.11
N MET A 340 -22.21 29.64 -6.67
CA MET A 340 -20.81 30.03 -6.50
C MET A 340 -19.90 29.02 -7.19
N ILE A 341 -18.95 29.52 -7.97
CA ILE A 341 -17.91 28.74 -8.67
C ILE A 341 -16.56 29.03 -8.04
N PHE A 342 -15.78 27.98 -7.81
CA PHE A 342 -14.46 28.04 -7.19
C PHE A 342 -13.37 27.73 -8.21
N ASP A 343 -12.15 28.20 -7.95
CA ASP A 343 -10.96 27.86 -8.73
C ASP A 343 -10.24 26.60 -8.20
N ASP A 344 -9.14 26.20 -8.85
CA ASP A 344 -8.35 25.02 -8.45
C ASP A 344 -7.69 25.14 -7.07
N ARG A 345 -7.66 26.35 -6.50
CA ARG A 345 -7.18 26.67 -5.15
C ARG A 345 -8.32 26.76 -4.13
N GLN A 346 -9.55 26.42 -4.52
CA GLN A 346 -10.77 26.52 -3.70
C GLN A 346 -11.09 27.96 -3.28
N SER A 347 -10.60 28.96 -4.02
CA SER A 347 -10.98 30.35 -3.82
C SER A 347 -12.23 30.67 -4.65
N PRO A 348 -13.19 31.45 -4.12
CA PRO A 348 -14.35 31.86 -4.89
C PRO A 348 -13.90 32.65 -6.12
N LYS A 349 -14.50 32.37 -7.27
CA LYS A 349 -14.18 32.99 -8.56
C LYS A 349 -15.35 33.83 -9.06
N VAL A 350 -16.54 33.25 -9.08
CA VAL A 350 -17.78 33.91 -9.53
C VAL A 350 -18.93 33.47 -8.63
N GLY A 351 -19.71 34.44 -8.15
CA GLY A 351 -21.01 34.21 -7.52
C GLY A 351 -22.12 34.81 -8.36
N THR A 352 -23.24 34.12 -8.54
CA THR A 352 -24.37 34.56 -9.36
C THR A 352 -25.67 34.42 -8.57
N GLU A 353 -26.47 35.47 -8.54
CA GLU A 353 -27.82 35.46 -7.96
C GLU A 353 -28.87 35.44 -9.07
N TYR A 354 -29.97 34.73 -8.81
CA TYR A 354 -31.04 34.52 -9.77
C TYR A 354 -32.39 34.99 -9.22
N ASP A 355 -33.25 35.50 -10.09
CA ASP A 355 -34.63 35.82 -9.76
C ASP A 355 -35.54 34.59 -9.75
N GLU A 356 -36.82 34.77 -9.39
CA GLU A 356 -37.81 33.70 -9.36
C GLU A 356 -38.10 33.03 -10.72
N SER A 357 -37.67 33.66 -11.82
CA SER A 357 -37.76 33.14 -13.20
C SER A 357 -36.48 32.43 -13.64
N GLY A 358 -35.47 32.35 -12.77
CA GLY A 358 -34.16 31.76 -13.06
C GLY A 358 -33.25 32.65 -13.92
N ARG A 359 -33.51 33.96 -13.96
CA ARG A 359 -32.67 34.92 -14.68
C ARG A 359 -31.64 35.52 -13.74
N GLU A 360 -30.42 35.68 -14.21
CA GLU A 360 -29.34 36.29 -13.44
C GLU A 360 -29.67 37.75 -13.12
N ILE A 361 -29.59 38.14 -11.86
CA ILE A 361 -29.81 39.52 -11.40
C ILE A 361 -28.52 40.18 -10.92
N PHE A 362 -27.60 39.38 -10.36
CA PHE A 362 -26.28 39.83 -9.97
C PHE A 362 -25.21 38.80 -10.32
N SER A 363 -24.03 39.28 -10.72
CA SER A 363 -22.82 38.46 -10.81
C SER A 363 -21.66 39.18 -10.11
N TYR A 364 -20.94 38.45 -9.26
CA TYR A 364 -19.84 38.93 -8.45
C TYR A 364 -18.56 38.21 -8.88
N HIS A 365 -17.53 38.97 -9.26
CA HIS A 365 -16.21 38.42 -9.57
C HIS A 365 -15.24 38.70 -8.45
N TYR A 366 -14.56 37.65 -7.99
CA TYR A 366 -13.67 37.71 -6.85
C TYR A 366 -12.20 37.78 -7.30
N ASN A 367 -11.39 38.55 -6.56
CA ASN A 367 -9.94 38.59 -6.75
C ASN A 367 -9.24 37.43 -6.00
N ALA A 368 -7.92 37.34 -6.12
CA ALA A 368 -7.13 36.29 -5.47
C ALA A 368 -7.15 36.34 -3.92
N ALA A 369 -7.59 37.46 -3.31
CA ALA A 369 -7.78 37.58 -1.87
C ALA A 369 -9.18 37.16 -1.40
N GLY A 370 -10.08 36.79 -2.33
CA GLY A 370 -11.46 36.44 -2.04
C GLY A 370 -12.39 37.66 -1.86
N GLU A 371 -11.95 38.86 -2.25
CA GLU A 371 -12.75 40.08 -2.20
C GLU A 371 -13.44 40.30 -3.55
N ILE A 372 -14.62 40.94 -3.53
CA ILE A 372 -15.37 41.27 -4.75
C ILE A 372 -14.63 42.39 -5.49
N SER A 373 -14.10 42.07 -6.67
CA SER A 373 -13.43 43.02 -7.57
C SER A 373 -14.39 43.70 -8.55
N GLN A 374 -15.50 43.02 -8.87
CA GLN A 374 -16.49 43.50 -9.82
C GLN A 374 -17.86 42.94 -9.44
N ARG A 375 -18.88 43.80 -9.50
CA ARG A 375 -20.30 43.42 -9.42
C ARG A 375 -20.98 43.85 -10.71
N ILE A 376 -21.72 42.94 -11.32
CA ILE A 376 -22.55 43.21 -12.50
C ILE A 376 -24.01 43.04 -12.07
N GLU A 377 -24.82 44.07 -12.31
CA GLU A 377 -26.26 44.04 -12.08
C GLU A 377 -26.99 43.91 -13.41
N TYR A 378 -27.95 42.99 -13.49
CA TYR A 378 -28.72 42.73 -14.69
C TYR A 378 -30.18 43.15 -14.48
N THR A 379 -30.69 43.94 -15.42
CA THR A 379 -32.09 44.35 -15.48
C THR A 379 -32.71 43.90 -16.79
N TYR A 380 -33.99 43.52 -16.75
CA TYR A 380 -34.69 42.99 -17.92
C TYR A 380 -35.86 43.90 -18.29
N THR A 381 -35.73 44.63 -19.39
CA THR A 381 -36.81 45.48 -19.93
C THR A 381 -37.30 44.88 -21.25
N ASN A 382 -38.59 44.54 -21.33
CA ASN A 382 -39.20 43.90 -22.52
C ASN A 382 -38.47 42.62 -22.98
N GLY A 383 -37.96 41.82 -22.04
CA GLY A 383 -37.22 40.59 -22.33
C GLY A 383 -35.79 40.80 -22.82
N LYS A 384 -35.30 42.04 -22.94
CA LYS A 384 -33.91 42.34 -23.25
C LYS A 384 -33.11 42.57 -21.97
N GLN A 385 -32.01 41.85 -21.83
CA GLN A 385 -31.05 41.99 -20.74
C GLN A 385 -30.22 43.27 -20.93
N GLN A 386 -30.14 44.08 -19.89
CA GLN A 386 -29.23 45.22 -19.76
C GLN A 386 -28.34 44.96 -18.55
N SER A 387 -27.04 45.23 -18.67
CA SER A 387 -26.06 45.00 -17.62
C SER A 387 -25.36 46.28 -17.21
N GLN A 388 -25.21 46.51 -15.92
CA GLN A 388 -24.40 47.59 -15.36
C GLN A 388 -23.23 46.99 -14.57
N THR A 389 -22.01 47.30 -15.00
CA THR A 389 -20.79 46.89 -14.30
C THR A 389 -20.37 47.94 -13.28
N ILE A 390 -20.07 47.49 -12.07
CA ILE A 390 -19.55 48.29 -10.95
C ILE A 390 -18.24 47.64 -10.51
N THR A 391 -17.12 48.36 -10.64
CA THR A 391 -15.82 47.96 -10.11
C THR A 391 -15.69 48.49 -8.70
N LEU A 392 -15.27 47.64 -7.75
CA LEU A 392 -15.20 47.96 -6.32
C LEU A 392 -13.77 48.17 -5.84
#